data_AF-A0A820A361-F1
#
_entry.id   AF-A0A820A361-F1
#
_cell.length_a   1.000
_cell.length_b   1.000
_cell.length_c   1.000
_cell.angle_alpha   90.00
_cell.angle_beta   90.00
_cell.angle_gamma   90.00
#
_symmetry.space_group_name_H-M   'P 1'
#
loop_
_entity.id
_entity.type
_entity.pdbx_description
1 polymer ?
#
loop_
_entity_poly.entity_id
_entity_poly.type
_entity_poly.pdbx_seq_one_letter_code
_entity_poly.pdbx_strand_id
1 'polypeptide(L)'
;MIDNYEKTLKNQICVIEEKNKTTTENYLKQLNIKQKTLSDHNGQFENILSTNDHTQLLDNKKSLTNYLEQLMKELKELKSPIKTEYRIEGVDQLQTNIDNILKQARIVELIPESIQTNKNKFQQSAVTVAGGIFIDNDKSIYIADSLNHRIVKWTTNSNTGQIVGGGNGKGNKNNQLYNPTNIIYDEKNNSFIISDVRRYKQGDKKGELVAGGNGKGKNLNQLNCPYYIFIDEDFSLYISDHDNNRVMKWKKDAKEGIIVAGGNGEGNSLKQLSYPYGVIVDHLGQIYVADAGNHRVIRWREGEKEGEVVVGGNGLGNKSSQLNFPHWFII
;
A
#
# COMPACT_ATOMS: atom_id res chain seq x y z
N MET A 1 -31.04 3.50 47.88
CA MET A 1 -31.54 2.75 46.69
C MET A 1 -30.69 1.53 46.35
N ILE A 2 -29.43 1.44 46.79
CA ILE A 2 -28.58 0.25 46.64
C ILE A 2 -28.87 -0.80 47.73
N ASP A 3 -29.20 -0.37 48.96
CA ASP A 3 -29.44 -1.29 50.10
C ASP A 3 -30.74 -2.12 50.01
N ASN A 4 -31.72 -1.65 49.22
CA ASN A 4 -32.97 -2.38 48.98
C ASN A 4 -32.83 -3.43 47.86
N TYR A 5 -31.80 -3.28 47.01
CA TYR A 5 -31.43 -4.24 45.97
C TYR A 5 -30.70 -5.45 46.59
N GLU A 6 -29.78 -5.21 47.54
CA GLU A 6 -29.07 -6.29 48.25
C GLU A 6 -29.99 -7.20 49.07
N LYS A 7 -31.03 -6.64 49.70
CA LYS A 7 -31.96 -7.39 50.56
C LYS A 7 -32.89 -8.30 49.73
N THR A 8 -33.26 -7.85 48.54
CA THR A 8 -34.09 -8.60 47.59
C THR A 8 -33.28 -9.72 46.91
N LEU A 9 -32.01 -9.45 46.58
CA LEU A 9 -31.05 -10.45 46.09
C LEU A 9 -30.76 -11.53 47.14
N LYS A 10 -30.53 -11.17 48.41
CA LYS A 10 -30.28 -12.15 49.50
C LYS A 10 -31.46 -13.11 49.72
N ASN A 11 -32.70 -12.64 49.58
CA ASN A 11 -33.89 -13.50 49.72
C ASN A 11 -34.15 -14.39 48.49
N GLN A 12 -33.77 -13.97 47.29
CA GLN A 12 -33.86 -14.79 46.07
C GLN A 12 -32.72 -15.82 45.97
N ILE A 13 -31.56 -15.50 46.52
CA ILE A 13 -30.42 -16.39 46.69
C ILE A 13 -30.72 -17.53 47.68
N CYS A 14 -31.47 -17.25 48.76
CA CYS A 14 -31.83 -18.23 49.80
C CYS A 14 -32.68 -19.42 49.30
N VAL A 15 -33.38 -19.29 48.16
CA VAL A 15 -34.23 -20.36 47.58
C VAL A 15 -33.47 -21.24 46.55
N ILE A 16 -32.30 -20.80 46.07
CA ILE A 16 -31.51 -21.51 45.04
C ILE A 16 -30.31 -22.26 45.65
N GLU A 17 -30.04 -22.08 46.95
CA GLU A 17 -28.72 -22.35 47.53
C GLU A 17 -28.42 -23.76 48.06
N GLU A 18 -29.31 -24.75 48.07
CA GLU A 18 -28.98 -26.03 48.74
C GLU A 18 -28.62 -27.23 47.85
N LYS A 19 -28.51 -27.11 46.51
CA LYS A 19 -28.01 -28.24 45.69
C LYS A 19 -26.99 -27.97 44.56
N ASN A 20 -26.61 -26.72 44.26
CA ASN A 20 -25.61 -26.46 43.19
C ASN A 20 -24.74 -25.20 43.39
N LYS A 21 -24.53 -24.78 44.64
CA LYS A 21 -23.86 -23.51 45.00
C LYS A 21 -22.39 -23.45 44.55
N THR A 22 -21.61 -24.51 44.75
CA THR A 22 -20.16 -24.52 44.42
C THR A 22 -19.87 -24.50 42.93
N THR A 23 -20.73 -25.13 42.11
CA THR A 23 -20.54 -25.21 40.66
C THR A 23 -20.87 -23.88 40.01
N THR A 24 -21.99 -23.26 40.37
CA THR A 24 -22.43 -21.97 39.80
C THR A 24 -21.54 -20.81 40.24
N GLU A 25 -21.06 -20.78 41.49
CA GLU A 25 -20.12 -19.75 41.97
C GLU A 25 -18.75 -19.86 41.29
N ASN A 26 -18.23 -21.08 41.09
CA ASN A 26 -17.01 -21.28 40.31
C ASN A 26 -17.20 -20.87 38.85
N TYR A 27 -18.40 -21.11 38.32
CA TYR A 27 -18.80 -20.72 36.97
C TYR A 27 -18.78 -19.20 36.78
N LEU A 28 -19.44 -18.47 37.67
CA LEU A 28 -19.51 -17.01 37.65
C LEU A 28 -18.13 -16.38 37.88
N LYS A 29 -17.27 -16.99 38.71
CA LYS A 29 -15.88 -16.56 38.87
C LYS A 29 -15.08 -16.68 37.58
N GLN A 30 -15.18 -17.81 36.87
CA GLN A 30 -14.50 -17.99 35.59
C GLN A 30 -15.01 -17.00 34.53
N LEU A 31 -16.31 -16.74 34.52
CA LEU A 31 -16.95 -15.77 33.63
C LEU A 31 -16.48 -14.33 33.88
N ASN A 32 -16.42 -13.90 35.15
CA ASN A 32 -15.95 -12.56 35.51
C ASN A 32 -14.46 -12.35 35.21
N ILE A 33 -13.63 -13.38 35.39
CA ILE A 33 -12.21 -13.34 35.01
C ILE A 33 -12.10 -13.13 33.49
N LYS A 34 -12.84 -13.92 32.70
CA LYS A 34 -12.83 -13.80 31.23
C LYS A 34 -13.34 -12.45 30.75
N GLN A 35 -14.41 -11.90 31.35
CA GLN A 35 -14.91 -10.55 31.04
C GLN A 35 -13.86 -9.46 31.31
N LYS A 36 -13.16 -9.54 32.43
CA LYS A 36 -12.11 -8.58 32.77
C LYS A 36 -10.95 -8.65 31.77
N THR A 37 -10.50 -9.85 31.42
CA THR A 37 -9.47 -10.05 30.39
C THR A 37 -9.88 -9.47 29.03
N LEU A 38 -11.14 -9.62 28.63
CA LEU A 38 -11.68 -9.00 27.41
C LEU A 38 -11.66 -7.48 27.47
N SER A 39 -12.04 -6.88 28.60
CA SER A 39 -11.97 -5.43 28.80
C SER A 39 -10.54 -4.90 28.71
N ASP A 40 -9.56 -5.63 29.25
CA ASP A 40 -8.15 -5.25 29.22
C ASP A 40 -7.59 -5.32 27.79
N HIS A 41 -7.95 -6.35 27.00
CA HIS A 41 -7.56 -6.44 25.58
C HIS A 41 -8.21 -5.35 24.72
N ASN A 42 -9.46 -4.98 25.01
CA ASN A 42 -10.13 -3.88 24.30
C ASN A 42 -9.47 -2.53 24.61
N GLY A 43 -9.06 -2.30 25.86
CA GLY A 43 -8.30 -1.10 26.24
C GLY A 43 -6.92 -1.04 25.57
N GLN A 44 -6.24 -2.18 25.40
CA GLN A 44 -5.00 -2.26 24.62
C GLN A 44 -5.25 -1.96 23.13
N PHE A 45 -6.33 -2.47 22.56
CA PHE A 45 -6.70 -2.24 21.17
C PHE A 45 -6.98 -0.75 20.87
N GLU A 46 -7.75 -0.06 21.71
CA GLU A 46 -7.99 1.39 21.58
C GLU A 46 -6.68 2.21 21.68
N ASN A 47 -5.77 1.79 22.57
CA ASN A 47 -4.44 2.40 22.65
C ASN A 47 -3.60 2.16 21.37
N ILE A 48 -3.70 0.97 20.75
CA ILE A 48 -2.98 0.64 19.52
C ILE A 48 -3.59 1.36 18.30
N LEU A 49 -4.90 1.57 18.25
CA LEU A 49 -5.53 2.40 17.22
C LEU A 49 -5.09 3.86 17.27
N SER A 50 -4.62 4.34 18.42
CA SER A 50 -4.07 5.69 18.58
C SER A 50 -2.60 5.81 18.15
N THR A 51 -1.92 4.69 17.83
CA THR A 51 -0.52 4.66 17.38
C THR A 51 -0.42 4.33 15.89
N ASN A 52 0.49 4.96 15.16
CA ASN A 52 0.68 4.76 13.71
C ASN A 52 1.45 3.46 13.34
N ASP A 53 1.53 2.46 14.23
CA ASP A 53 2.27 1.21 14.00
C ASP A 53 1.34 0.08 13.51
N HIS A 54 1.25 -0.04 12.18
CA HIS A 54 0.39 -0.99 11.48
C HIS A 54 0.73 -2.48 11.70
N THR A 55 1.95 -2.82 12.11
CA THR A 55 2.37 -4.23 12.26
C THR A 55 1.79 -4.83 13.53
N GLN A 56 1.87 -4.08 14.63
CA GLN A 56 1.22 -4.44 15.90
C GLN A 56 -0.31 -4.54 15.72
N LEU A 57 -0.90 -3.64 14.92
CA LEU A 57 -2.33 -3.61 14.66
C LEU A 57 -2.87 -4.92 14.04
N LEU A 58 -2.12 -5.56 13.14
CA LEU A 58 -2.58 -6.79 12.46
C LEU A 58 -2.37 -8.06 13.28
N ASP A 59 -1.24 -8.18 13.98
CA ASP A 59 -0.98 -9.32 14.87
C ASP A 59 -1.95 -9.32 16.05
N ASN A 60 -2.30 -8.13 16.55
CA ASN A 60 -3.33 -7.95 17.55
C ASN A 60 -4.73 -8.22 16.97
N LYS A 61 -5.04 -7.82 15.73
CA LYS A 61 -6.31 -8.18 15.05
C LYS A 61 -6.46 -9.70 14.93
N LYS A 62 -5.44 -10.41 14.44
CA LYS A 62 -5.47 -11.88 14.27
C LYS A 62 -5.58 -12.61 15.61
N SER A 63 -4.82 -12.16 16.61
CA SER A 63 -4.88 -12.72 17.96
C SER A 63 -6.26 -12.51 18.59
N LEU A 64 -6.85 -11.32 18.41
CA LEU A 64 -8.19 -11.01 18.91
C LEU A 64 -9.28 -11.82 18.18
N THR A 65 -9.20 -11.96 16.85
CA THR A 65 -10.13 -12.80 16.08
C THR A 65 -10.08 -14.26 16.53
N ASN A 66 -8.88 -14.84 16.63
CA ASN A 66 -8.72 -16.22 17.10
C ASN A 66 -9.25 -16.40 18.54
N TYR A 67 -9.02 -15.42 19.41
CA TYR A 67 -9.51 -15.44 20.78
C TYR A 67 -11.05 -15.31 20.84
N LEU A 68 -11.64 -14.43 20.02
CA LEU A 68 -13.09 -14.28 19.90
C LEU A 68 -13.75 -15.55 19.35
N GLU A 69 -13.16 -16.20 18.34
CA GLU A 69 -13.65 -17.47 17.81
C GLU A 69 -13.59 -18.58 18.86
N GLN A 70 -12.51 -18.66 19.63
CA GLN A 70 -12.39 -19.59 20.74
C GLN A 70 -13.42 -19.31 21.84
N LEU A 71 -13.63 -18.04 22.19
CA LEU A 71 -14.64 -17.62 23.17
C LEU A 71 -16.06 -17.96 22.71
N MET A 72 -16.38 -17.76 21.43
CA MET A 72 -17.67 -18.14 20.84
C MET A 72 -17.89 -19.65 20.87
N LYS A 73 -16.84 -20.44 20.60
CA LYS A 73 -16.91 -21.90 20.67
C LYS A 73 -17.18 -22.36 22.10
N GLU A 74 -16.45 -21.84 23.08
CA GLU A 74 -16.68 -22.13 24.50
C GLU A 74 -18.09 -21.70 24.94
N LEU A 75 -18.57 -20.53 24.53
CA LEU A 75 -19.94 -20.07 24.81
C LEU A 75 -21.03 -20.93 24.16
N LYS A 76 -20.74 -21.54 23.01
CA LYS A 76 -21.65 -22.49 22.37
C LYS A 76 -21.70 -23.81 23.13
N GLU A 77 -20.57 -24.27 23.66
CA GLU A 77 -20.50 -25.43 24.56
C GLU A 77 -21.24 -25.17 25.88
N LEU A 78 -21.16 -23.94 26.39
CA LEU A 78 -21.94 -23.44 27.53
C LEU A 78 -23.46 -23.48 27.34
N LYS A 79 -23.92 -23.23 26.11
CA LYS A 79 -25.34 -23.23 25.72
C LYS A 79 -25.88 -24.63 25.38
N SER A 80 -25.02 -25.66 25.38
CA SER A 80 -25.46 -27.07 25.34
C SER A 80 -26.25 -27.39 26.62
N PRO A 81 -27.28 -28.26 26.59
CA PRO A 81 -28.47 -28.08 27.42
C PRO A 81 -28.20 -28.32 28.91
N ILE A 82 -27.89 -27.25 29.63
CA ILE A 82 -28.36 -27.12 31.01
C ILE A 82 -29.89 -27.13 30.90
N LYS A 83 -30.46 -28.26 31.30
CA LYS A 83 -31.90 -28.45 31.49
C LYS A 83 -32.53 -27.19 32.06
N THR A 84 -33.40 -26.58 31.26
CA THR A 84 -34.67 -25.96 31.67
C THR A 84 -34.78 -25.65 33.17
N GLU A 85 -34.45 -24.42 33.57
CA GLU A 85 -35.33 -23.57 34.42
C GLU A 85 -34.72 -22.24 34.87
N TYR A 86 -33.42 -21.98 34.66
CA TYR A 86 -32.82 -20.72 35.12
C TYR A 86 -32.20 -19.95 33.96
N ARG A 87 -32.90 -18.90 33.52
CA ARG A 87 -32.36 -17.87 32.64
C ARG A 87 -31.35 -17.06 33.45
N ILE A 88 -30.06 -17.37 33.30
CA ILE A 88 -29.00 -16.68 34.02
C ILE A 88 -28.78 -15.32 33.34
N GLU A 89 -29.26 -14.23 33.93
CA GLU A 89 -29.11 -12.85 33.41
C GLU A 89 -27.66 -12.49 33.03
N GLY A 90 -26.66 -13.09 33.69
CA GLY A 90 -25.24 -12.92 33.36
C GLY A 90 -24.85 -13.43 31.97
N VAL A 91 -25.52 -14.45 31.43
CA VAL A 91 -25.24 -14.98 30.08
C VAL A 91 -25.81 -14.06 29.00
N ASP A 92 -27.00 -13.49 29.23
CA ASP A 92 -27.62 -12.52 28.32
C ASP A 92 -26.82 -11.19 28.29
N GLN A 93 -26.27 -10.76 29.43
CA GLN A 93 -25.39 -9.59 29.52
C GLN A 93 -24.04 -9.84 28.82
N LEU A 94 -23.46 -11.05 28.93
CA LEU A 94 -22.27 -11.40 28.15
C LEU A 94 -22.56 -11.42 26.65
N GLN A 95 -23.68 -12.00 26.23
CA GLN A 95 -24.07 -12.03 24.83
C GLN A 95 -24.20 -10.60 24.29
N THR A 96 -24.83 -9.71 25.05
CA THR A 96 -24.96 -8.29 24.69
C THR A 96 -23.59 -7.59 24.59
N ASN A 97 -22.68 -7.85 25.53
CA ASN A 97 -21.33 -7.29 25.49
C ASN A 97 -20.53 -7.83 24.30
N ILE A 98 -20.67 -9.12 23.98
CA ILE A 98 -20.05 -9.74 22.80
C ILE A 98 -20.64 -9.18 21.52
N ASP A 99 -21.96 -9.01 21.43
CA ASP A 99 -22.62 -8.44 20.26
C ASP A 99 -22.17 -6.98 20.03
N ASN A 100 -21.95 -6.21 21.10
CA ASN A 100 -21.39 -4.87 21.04
C ASN A 100 -19.90 -4.88 20.61
N ILE A 101 -19.09 -5.81 21.13
CA ILE A 101 -17.69 -5.99 20.71
C ILE A 101 -17.62 -6.44 19.25
N LEU A 102 -18.51 -7.33 18.79
CA LEU A 102 -18.61 -7.75 17.40
C LEU A 102 -19.10 -6.62 16.48
N LYS A 103 -19.97 -5.74 16.98
CA LYS A 103 -20.38 -4.54 16.26
C LYS A 103 -19.22 -3.55 16.13
N GLN A 104 -18.39 -3.39 17.17
CA GLN A 104 -17.15 -2.63 17.12
C GLN A 104 -16.10 -3.30 16.22
N ALA A 105 -15.96 -4.62 16.25
CA ALA A 105 -15.08 -5.38 15.35
C ALA A 105 -15.58 -5.39 13.89
N ARG A 106 -16.89 -5.29 13.64
CA ARG A 106 -17.47 -5.08 12.30
C ARG A 106 -17.17 -3.69 11.74
N ILE A 107 -16.96 -2.68 12.59
CA ILE A 107 -16.41 -1.39 12.14
C ILE A 107 -14.96 -1.59 11.63
N VAL A 108 -14.25 -2.63 12.09
CA VAL A 108 -12.95 -3.07 11.54
C VAL A 108 -13.09 -3.92 10.26
N GLU A 109 -14.26 -4.51 9.99
CA GLU A 109 -14.61 -5.12 8.67
C GLU A 109 -15.03 -4.08 7.62
N LEU A 110 -15.37 -2.84 8.04
CA LEU A 110 -15.54 -1.70 7.14
C LEU A 110 -14.20 -1.07 6.69
N ILE A 111 -13.07 -1.58 7.20
CA ILE A 111 -11.79 -1.40 6.52
C ILE A 111 -11.85 -2.34 5.30
N PRO A 112 -11.94 -1.80 4.07
CA PRO A 112 -12.22 -2.63 2.90
C PRO A 112 -11.23 -3.80 2.78
N GLU A 113 -11.73 -4.97 2.36
CA GLU A 113 -10.95 -6.19 2.08
C GLU A 113 -9.72 -5.95 1.18
N SER A 114 -9.67 -4.79 0.50
CA SER A 114 -8.51 -4.30 -0.25
C SER A 114 -7.22 -4.18 0.57
N ILE A 115 -7.27 -4.12 1.91
CA ILE A 115 -6.06 -4.08 2.76
C ILE A 115 -5.60 -5.50 3.18
N GLN A 116 -6.49 -6.50 3.28
CA GLN A 116 -6.11 -7.86 3.69
C GLN A 116 -5.49 -8.69 2.57
N THR A 117 -5.79 -8.40 1.30
CA THR A 117 -5.11 -9.02 0.14
C THR A 117 -3.65 -8.58 -0.02
N ASN A 118 -3.21 -7.57 0.71
CA ASN A 118 -1.92 -6.94 0.47
C ASN A 118 -0.75 -7.58 1.23
N LYS A 119 -0.92 -8.19 2.42
CA LYS A 119 0.23 -8.79 3.13
C LYS A 119 0.82 -10.05 2.48
N ASN A 120 0.02 -10.82 1.73
CA ASN A 120 0.54 -11.98 0.97
C ASN A 120 0.96 -11.64 -0.47
N LYS A 121 0.68 -10.42 -0.95
CA LYS A 121 1.23 -9.89 -2.20
C LYS A 121 2.56 -9.17 -1.98
N PHE A 122 2.73 -8.45 -0.87
CA PHE A 122 3.95 -7.69 -0.57
C PHE A 122 5.16 -8.52 -0.08
N GLN A 123 5.00 -9.84 0.12
CA GLN A 123 6.15 -10.75 0.29
C GLN A 123 6.59 -11.43 -1.03
N GLN A 124 5.97 -11.08 -2.17
CA GLN A 124 6.38 -11.59 -3.48
C GLN A 124 6.12 -10.63 -4.67
N SER A 125 5.84 -9.34 -4.41
CA SER A 125 5.83 -8.30 -5.42
C SER A 125 7.18 -7.58 -5.37
N ALA A 126 7.94 -7.61 -6.46
CA ALA A 126 9.18 -6.88 -6.62
C ALA A 126 8.98 -5.42 -6.16
N VAL A 127 9.51 -5.06 -4.99
CA VAL A 127 9.58 -3.66 -4.57
C VAL A 127 10.67 -3.05 -5.44
N THR A 128 10.24 -2.45 -6.53
CA THR A 128 11.13 -1.80 -7.46
C THR A 128 11.44 -0.40 -6.95
N VAL A 129 12.65 -0.19 -6.44
CA VAL A 129 13.12 1.17 -6.15
C VAL A 129 13.22 1.92 -7.48
N ALA A 130 12.36 2.90 -7.69
CA ALA A 130 12.40 3.76 -8.85
C ALA A 130 13.39 4.91 -8.59
N GLY A 131 14.55 4.87 -9.25
CA GLY A 131 15.56 5.91 -9.14
C GLY A 131 16.66 5.77 -10.18
N GLY A 132 17.55 6.77 -10.27
CA GLY A 132 18.76 6.66 -11.09
C GLY A 132 19.78 5.65 -10.54
N ILE A 133 19.54 5.12 -9.34
CA ILE A 133 20.36 4.13 -8.65
C ILE A 133 19.44 3.05 -8.07
N PHE A 134 19.81 1.80 -8.24
CA PHE A 134 19.15 0.63 -7.67
C PHE A 134 20.19 -0.31 -7.05
N ILE A 135 19.84 -1.02 -5.98
CA ILE A 135 20.70 -2.01 -5.32
C ILE A 135 19.96 -3.35 -5.28
N ASP A 136 20.54 -4.41 -5.87
CA ASP A 136 19.94 -5.76 -5.82
C ASP A 136 20.23 -6.49 -4.50
N ASN A 137 19.56 -7.63 -4.28
CA ASN A 137 19.77 -8.49 -3.10
C ASN A 137 21.21 -8.99 -2.95
N ASP A 138 21.98 -9.07 -4.04
CA ASP A 138 23.40 -9.43 -4.04
C ASP A 138 24.31 -8.22 -3.74
N LYS A 139 23.73 -7.07 -3.38
CA LYS A 139 24.43 -5.80 -3.11
C LYS A 139 25.21 -5.28 -4.31
N SER A 140 24.75 -5.56 -5.51
CA SER A 140 25.21 -4.91 -6.73
C SER A 140 24.45 -3.61 -6.93
N ILE A 141 25.17 -2.56 -7.32
CA ILE A 141 24.64 -1.22 -7.54
C ILE A 141 24.47 -1.00 -9.04
N TYR A 142 23.27 -0.72 -9.50
CA TYR A 142 22.95 -0.35 -10.87
C TYR A 142 22.77 1.16 -10.93
N ILE A 143 23.46 1.80 -11.87
CA ILE A 143 23.47 3.25 -12.02
C ILE A 143 23.04 3.59 -13.45
N ALA A 144 22.08 4.50 -13.56
CA ALA A 144 21.74 5.17 -14.80
C ALA A 144 22.79 6.26 -15.05
N ASP A 145 23.82 5.92 -15.81
CA ASP A 145 24.90 6.83 -16.17
C ASP A 145 24.44 7.69 -17.35
N SER A 146 23.56 8.66 -17.05
CA SER A 146 22.68 9.34 -18.01
C SER A 146 23.45 9.96 -19.18
N LEU A 147 24.50 10.73 -18.87
CA LEU A 147 25.28 11.46 -19.86
C LEU A 147 26.16 10.53 -20.72
N ASN A 148 26.46 9.34 -20.23
CA ASN A 148 27.15 8.30 -21.00
C ASN A 148 26.19 7.32 -21.69
N HIS A 149 24.87 7.54 -21.57
CA HIS A 149 23.83 6.77 -22.24
C HIS A 149 23.93 5.26 -22.02
N ARG A 150 24.15 4.87 -20.76
CA ARG A 150 24.35 3.47 -20.39
C ARG A 150 23.85 3.19 -18.97
N ILE A 151 23.63 1.91 -18.69
CA ILE A 151 23.42 1.38 -17.35
C ILE A 151 24.66 0.61 -16.95
N VAL A 152 25.19 0.92 -15.76
CA VAL A 152 26.39 0.29 -15.24
C VAL A 152 26.07 -0.44 -13.94
N LYS A 153 26.38 -1.74 -13.89
CA LYS A 153 26.34 -2.58 -12.68
C LYS A 153 27.70 -2.56 -12.01
N TRP A 154 27.74 -2.26 -10.73
CA TRP A 154 28.91 -2.31 -9.87
C TRP A 154 28.72 -3.40 -8.82
N THR A 155 29.74 -4.22 -8.62
CA THR A 155 29.80 -5.12 -7.46
C THR A 155 30.51 -4.39 -6.33
N THR A 156 30.03 -4.56 -5.09
CA THR A 156 30.66 -3.95 -3.92
C THR A 156 32.14 -4.35 -3.86
N ASN A 157 33.03 -3.38 -3.62
CA ASN A 157 34.50 -3.50 -3.63
C ASN A 157 35.16 -3.73 -5.01
N SER A 158 34.41 -3.64 -6.12
CA SER A 158 34.99 -3.57 -7.45
C SER A 158 35.44 -2.15 -7.79
N ASN A 159 36.60 -2.01 -8.43
CA ASN A 159 37.08 -0.74 -9.00
C ASN A 159 36.55 -0.50 -10.42
N THR A 160 35.83 -1.45 -11.00
CA THR A 160 35.28 -1.36 -12.36
C THR A 160 33.81 -1.75 -12.38
N GLY A 161 33.04 -1.03 -13.20
CA GLY A 161 31.64 -1.32 -13.49
C GLY A 161 31.47 -2.12 -14.79
N GLN A 162 30.45 -2.95 -14.84
CA GLN A 162 30.03 -3.68 -16.03
C GLN A 162 28.88 -2.94 -16.72
N ILE A 163 29.01 -2.68 -18.03
CA ILE A 163 27.89 -2.15 -18.82
C ILE A 163 26.86 -3.27 -19.00
N VAL A 164 25.64 -3.03 -18.53
CA VAL A 164 24.52 -4.01 -18.59
C VAL A 164 23.37 -3.55 -19.49
N GLY A 165 23.39 -2.29 -19.93
CA GLY A 165 22.44 -1.77 -20.92
C GLY A 165 23.02 -0.54 -21.61
N GLY A 166 22.70 -0.34 -22.90
CA GLY A 166 23.21 0.79 -23.67
C GLY A 166 24.71 0.74 -23.95
N GLY A 167 25.37 1.91 -23.86
CA GLY A 167 26.82 2.04 -24.07
C GLY A 167 27.27 2.06 -25.54
N ASN A 168 26.34 2.00 -26.50
CA ASN A 168 26.63 2.06 -27.95
C ASN A 168 26.29 3.43 -28.55
N GLY A 169 26.47 4.49 -27.75
CA GLY A 169 26.13 5.86 -28.08
C GLY A 169 24.67 6.24 -27.84
N LYS A 170 24.40 7.52 -28.04
CA LYS A 170 23.09 8.16 -27.89
C LYS A 170 22.13 7.69 -28.99
N GLY A 171 20.93 7.24 -28.64
CA GLY A 171 19.89 7.00 -29.64
C GLY A 171 18.80 6.02 -29.21
N ASN A 172 17.96 5.65 -30.19
CA ASN A 172 16.76 4.84 -29.98
C ASN A 172 16.86 3.45 -30.65
N LYS A 173 18.06 3.02 -31.06
CA LYS A 173 18.28 1.64 -31.48
C LYS A 173 18.21 0.72 -30.26
N ASN A 174 17.93 -0.56 -30.44
CA ASN A 174 17.77 -1.51 -29.33
C ASN A 174 19.03 -1.70 -28.45
N ASN A 175 20.21 -1.31 -28.91
CA ASN A 175 21.44 -1.32 -28.12
C ASN A 175 21.92 0.08 -27.69
N GLN A 176 21.14 1.13 -27.97
CA GLN A 176 21.44 2.52 -27.62
C GLN A 176 20.45 3.02 -26.59
N LEU A 177 20.88 3.97 -25.76
CA LEU A 177 20.01 4.68 -24.83
C LEU A 177 20.07 6.18 -25.10
N TYR A 178 19.09 6.91 -24.59
CA TYR A 178 19.05 8.36 -24.63
C TYR A 178 18.80 8.87 -23.21
N ASN A 179 19.85 9.37 -22.55
CA ASN A 179 19.79 9.93 -21.19
C ASN A 179 18.93 9.09 -20.21
N PRO A 180 19.30 7.83 -19.93
CA PRO A 180 18.55 7.06 -18.94
C PRO A 180 18.64 7.75 -17.57
N THR A 181 17.50 7.92 -16.89
CA THR A 181 17.38 8.68 -15.63
C THR A 181 16.80 7.84 -14.50
N ASN A 182 16.13 6.75 -14.84
CA ASN A 182 15.44 5.88 -13.92
C ASN A 182 15.65 4.41 -14.33
N ILE A 183 15.80 3.55 -13.33
CA ILE A 183 15.89 2.10 -13.44
C ILE A 183 14.83 1.50 -12.53
N ILE A 184 14.16 0.48 -13.06
CA ILE A 184 13.22 -0.38 -12.38
C ILE A 184 13.75 -1.81 -12.52
N TYR A 185 14.11 -2.46 -11.41
CA TYR A 185 14.54 -3.85 -11.43
C TYR A 185 13.40 -4.81 -11.05
N ASP A 186 13.29 -5.89 -11.82
CA ASP A 186 12.37 -7.00 -11.66
C ASP A 186 13.21 -8.23 -11.26
N GLU A 187 13.26 -8.47 -9.95
CA GLU A 187 14.08 -9.54 -9.37
C GLU A 187 13.68 -10.92 -9.88
N LYS A 188 12.36 -11.15 -10.05
CA LYS A 188 11.81 -12.44 -10.46
C LYS A 188 12.31 -12.86 -11.84
N ASN A 189 12.47 -11.89 -12.74
CA ASN A 189 12.90 -12.13 -14.11
C ASN A 189 14.38 -11.77 -14.35
N ASN A 190 15.11 -11.36 -13.31
CA ASN A 190 16.48 -10.85 -13.40
C ASN A 190 16.64 -9.85 -14.57
N SER A 191 15.73 -8.88 -14.60
CA SER A 191 15.61 -7.91 -15.68
C SER A 191 15.41 -6.51 -15.12
N PHE A 192 15.74 -5.50 -15.89
CA PHE A 192 15.44 -4.12 -15.54
C PHE A 192 14.78 -3.39 -16.71
N ILE A 193 13.90 -2.46 -16.37
CA ILE A 193 13.28 -1.51 -17.28
C ILE A 193 13.86 -0.14 -16.97
N ILE A 194 14.08 0.68 -17.98
CA ILE A 194 14.66 2.01 -17.82
C ILE A 194 13.75 3.10 -18.40
N SER A 195 14.07 4.37 -18.13
CA SER A 195 13.24 5.52 -18.52
C SER A 195 12.90 5.62 -20.01
N ASP A 196 13.71 5.04 -20.91
CA ASP A 196 13.40 4.97 -22.35
C ASP A 196 12.45 3.81 -22.74
N VAL A 197 11.81 3.19 -21.74
CA VAL A 197 10.86 2.07 -21.83
C VAL A 197 11.42 0.81 -22.49
N ARG A 198 12.72 0.56 -22.30
CA ARG A 198 13.35 -0.71 -22.66
C ARG A 198 13.56 -1.61 -21.47
N ARG A 199 13.28 -2.90 -21.67
CA ARG A 199 13.65 -3.99 -20.78
C ARG A 199 14.96 -4.63 -21.24
N TYR A 200 15.85 -4.89 -20.30
CA TYR A 200 17.08 -5.66 -20.47
C TYR A 200 17.10 -6.79 -19.44
N LYS A 201 17.40 -8.01 -19.86
CA LYS A 201 17.79 -9.11 -18.97
C LYS A 201 19.30 -9.06 -18.73
N GLN A 202 19.75 -9.65 -17.63
CA GLN A 202 21.18 -9.75 -17.37
C GLN A 202 21.90 -10.45 -18.54
N GLY A 203 22.90 -9.78 -19.12
CA GLY A 203 23.68 -10.28 -20.25
C GLY A 203 23.17 -9.84 -21.63
N ASP A 204 22.01 -9.18 -21.70
CA ASP A 204 21.47 -8.68 -22.96
C ASP A 204 22.37 -7.61 -23.58
N LYS A 205 22.57 -7.70 -24.90
CA LYS A 205 23.23 -6.65 -25.70
C LYS A 205 22.23 -5.70 -26.36
N LYS A 206 20.94 -6.03 -26.32
CA LYS A 206 19.84 -5.32 -26.95
C LYS A 206 18.63 -5.37 -26.03
N GLY A 207 18.00 -4.22 -25.79
CA GLY A 207 16.80 -4.09 -25.00
C GLY A 207 15.54 -4.26 -25.86
N GLU A 208 14.51 -4.80 -25.23
CA GLU A 208 13.18 -4.98 -25.79
C GLU A 208 12.29 -3.79 -25.40
N LEU A 209 11.53 -3.24 -26.35
CA LEU A 209 10.57 -2.18 -26.04
C LEU A 209 9.36 -2.77 -25.32
N VAL A 210 8.98 -2.18 -24.19
CA VAL A 210 7.80 -2.61 -23.40
C VAL A 210 6.61 -1.65 -23.49
N ALA A 211 6.82 -0.47 -24.06
CA ALA A 211 5.78 0.52 -24.31
C ALA A 211 6.16 1.39 -25.53
N GLY A 212 5.16 2.01 -26.17
CA GLY A 212 5.36 2.89 -27.32
C GLY A 212 5.93 2.17 -28.55
N GLY A 213 7.08 2.64 -29.05
CA GLY A 213 7.79 2.03 -30.18
C GLY A 213 7.37 2.49 -31.58
N ASN A 214 6.33 3.32 -31.69
CA ASN A 214 5.82 3.83 -32.98
C ASN A 214 6.32 5.24 -33.33
N GLY A 215 7.55 5.57 -32.91
CA GLY A 215 8.17 6.88 -33.09
C GLY A 215 7.78 7.91 -32.03
N LYS A 216 8.42 9.09 -32.12
CA LYS A 216 8.14 10.25 -31.25
C LYS A 216 6.81 10.89 -31.66
N GLY A 217 5.86 11.03 -30.73
CA GLY A 217 4.59 11.67 -31.00
C GLY A 217 3.57 11.56 -29.87
N LYS A 218 2.34 12.04 -30.12
CA LYS A 218 1.26 12.18 -29.12
C LYS A 218 0.18 11.11 -29.20
N ASN A 219 0.25 10.19 -30.17
CA ASN A 219 -0.71 9.09 -30.25
C ASN A 219 -0.59 8.17 -29.02
N LEU A 220 -1.62 7.35 -28.78
CA LEU A 220 -1.66 6.45 -27.61
C LEU A 220 -0.62 5.32 -27.67
N ASN A 221 -0.07 5.04 -28.85
CA ASN A 221 0.99 4.08 -29.09
C ASN A 221 2.38 4.75 -29.29
N GLN A 222 2.50 6.04 -28.98
CA GLN A 222 3.72 6.84 -29.11
C GLN A 222 4.07 7.51 -27.78
N LEU A 223 5.36 7.78 -27.60
CA LEU A 223 5.92 8.49 -26.46
C LEU A 223 6.89 9.55 -26.97
N ASN A 224 7.16 10.56 -26.16
CA ASN A 224 8.03 11.66 -26.48
C ASN A 224 8.90 12.04 -25.27
N CYS A 225 10.17 11.63 -25.34
CA CYS A 225 11.16 11.82 -24.28
C CYS A 225 10.67 11.32 -22.91
N PRO A 226 10.22 10.05 -22.77
CA PRO A 226 9.80 9.54 -21.46
C PRO A 226 10.93 9.71 -20.44
N TYR A 227 10.60 10.28 -19.28
CA TYR A 227 11.60 10.73 -18.31
C TYR A 227 11.66 9.88 -17.04
N TYR A 228 10.54 9.27 -16.65
CA TYR A 228 10.47 8.45 -15.47
C TYR A 228 9.41 7.37 -15.65
N ILE A 229 9.64 6.24 -15.00
CA ILE A 229 8.71 5.13 -15.01
C ILE A 229 8.42 4.64 -13.59
N PHE A 230 7.24 4.07 -13.41
CA PHE A 230 6.80 3.39 -12.21
C PHE A 230 6.05 2.12 -12.62
N ILE A 231 6.15 1.04 -11.84
CA ILE A 231 5.41 -0.20 -12.09
C ILE A 231 4.53 -0.50 -10.88
N ASP A 232 3.25 -0.74 -11.12
CA ASP A 232 2.31 -1.20 -10.10
C ASP A 232 2.39 -2.73 -9.87
N GLU A 233 1.68 -3.23 -8.86
CA GLU A 233 1.64 -4.66 -8.52
C GLU A 233 1.08 -5.54 -9.64
N ASP A 234 0.28 -4.97 -10.55
CA ASP A 234 -0.30 -5.65 -11.70
C ASP A 234 0.64 -5.61 -12.93
N PHE A 235 1.90 -5.19 -12.74
CA PHE A 235 2.90 -4.99 -13.80
C PHE A 235 2.47 -3.98 -14.88
N SER A 236 1.62 -3.02 -14.53
CA SER A 236 1.32 -1.89 -15.40
C SER A 236 2.41 -0.83 -15.27
N LEU A 237 2.91 -0.35 -16.41
CA LEU A 237 3.93 0.67 -16.49
C LEU A 237 3.29 2.06 -16.55
N TYR A 238 3.59 2.91 -15.59
CA TYR A 238 3.26 4.32 -15.58
C TYR A 238 4.47 5.11 -16.07
N ILE A 239 4.27 5.99 -17.02
CA ILE A 239 5.35 6.68 -17.73
C ILE A 239 5.06 8.17 -17.72
N SER A 240 6.01 8.95 -17.20
CA SER A 240 6.03 10.40 -17.38
C SER A 240 6.48 10.71 -18.81
N ASP A 241 5.50 10.91 -19.69
CA ASP A 241 5.69 11.26 -21.10
C ASP A 241 5.95 12.77 -21.22
N HIS A 242 7.16 13.14 -20.80
CA HIS A 242 7.60 14.49 -20.47
C HIS A 242 7.27 15.55 -21.53
N ASP A 243 7.75 15.39 -22.77
CA ASP A 243 7.56 16.40 -23.82
C ASP A 243 6.10 16.45 -24.32
N ASN A 244 5.29 15.46 -23.96
CA ASN A 244 3.86 15.44 -24.25
C ASN A 244 3.01 15.92 -23.07
N ASN A 245 3.61 16.29 -21.94
CA ASN A 245 2.93 16.85 -20.76
C ASN A 245 1.78 15.95 -20.27
N ARG A 246 2.05 14.65 -20.16
CA ARG A 246 1.07 13.64 -19.74
C ARG A 246 1.73 12.49 -19.00
N VAL A 247 0.92 11.72 -18.29
CA VAL A 247 1.29 10.42 -17.77
C VAL A 247 0.51 9.35 -18.51
N MET A 248 1.22 8.34 -18.99
CA MET A 248 0.66 7.18 -19.69
C MET A 248 0.70 5.95 -18.79
N LYS A 249 -0.40 5.20 -18.70
CA LYS A 249 -0.41 3.82 -18.15
C LYS A 249 -0.41 2.83 -19.29
N TRP A 250 0.50 1.87 -19.24
CA TRP A 250 0.62 0.77 -20.18
C TRP A 250 0.42 -0.54 -19.43
N LYS A 251 -0.66 -1.27 -19.74
CA LYS A 251 -0.80 -2.63 -19.24
C LYS A 251 0.23 -3.52 -19.93
N LYS A 252 0.63 -4.59 -19.24
CA LYS A 252 1.49 -5.62 -19.82
C LYS A 252 0.95 -6.07 -21.18
N ASP A 253 1.83 -6.14 -22.18
CA ASP A 253 1.57 -6.56 -23.56
C ASP A 253 0.54 -5.69 -24.34
N ALA A 254 0.15 -4.54 -23.80
CA ALA A 254 -0.75 -3.62 -24.51
C ALA A 254 -0.06 -2.94 -25.70
N LYS A 255 -0.79 -2.79 -26.82
CA LYS A 255 -0.28 -2.11 -28.03
C LYS A 255 -0.29 -0.59 -27.92
N GLU A 256 -1.12 -0.06 -27.03
CA GLU A 256 -1.28 1.36 -26.76
C GLU A 256 -1.49 1.58 -25.26
N GLY A 257 -1.12 2.76 -24.78
CA GLY A 257 -1.35 3.18 -23.41
C GLY A 257 -2.64 4.00 -23.27
N ILE A 258 -2.98 4.30 -22.02
CA ILE A 258 -4.06 5.22 -21.67
C ILE A 258 -3.49 6.43 -20.96
N ILE A 259 -4.06 7.61 -21.21
CA ILE A 259 -3.70 8.82 -20.49
C ILE A 259 -4.36 8.75 -19.11
N VAL A 260 -3.57 8.86 -18.05
CA VAL A 260 -4.05 8.80 -16.66
C VAL A 260 -3.86 10.10 -15.88
N ALA A 261 -3.04 11.02 -16.40
CA ALA A 261 -2.94 12.39 -15.92
C ALA A 261 -2.46 13.33 -17.05
N GLY A 262 -2.92 14.58 -17.03
CA GLY A 262 -2.56 15.59 -18.04
C GLY A 262 -3.12 15.29 -19.43
N GLY A 263 -2.32 15.56 -20.48
CA GLY A 263 -2.71 15.30 -21.88
C GLY A 263 -3.56 16.39 -22.54
N ASN A 264 -3.90 17.46 -21.80
CA ASN A 264 -4.68 18.60 -22.30
C ASN A 264 -3.78 19.78 -22.73
N GLY A 265 -2.61 19.46 -23.28
CA GLY A 265 -1.55 20.43 -23.57
C GLY A 265 -0.73 20.82 -22.35
N GLU A 266 0.34 21.56 -22.60
CA GLU A 266 1.16 22.17 -21.54
C GLU A 266 0.37 23.29 -20.85
N GLY A 267 0.44 23.35 -19.52
CA GLY A 267 -0.15 24.43 -18.74
C GLY A 267 -0.21 24.15 -17.26
N ASN A 268 -0.80 25.06 -16.49
CA ASN A 268 -0.84 25.02 -15.03
C ASN A 268 -2.24 24.77 -14.43
N SER A 269 -3.26 24.59 -15.28
CA SER A 269 -4.60 24.20 -14.80
C SER A 269 -4.56 22.81 -14.16
N LEU A 270 -5.63 22.44 -13.43
CA LEU A 270 -5.73 21.12 -12.79
C LEU A 270 -5.87 19.96 -13.81
N LYS A 271 -6.08 20.27 -15.09
CA LYS A 271 -6.18 19.28 -16.19
C LYS A 271 -4.89 19.15 -16.99
N GLN A 272 -3.92 20.01 -16.71
CA GLN A 272 -2.69 20.16 -17.47
C GLN A 272 -1.48 19.87 -16.59
N LEU A 273 -0.39 19.50 -17.26
CA LEU A 273 0.92 19.32 -16.68
C LEU A 273 1.91 20.20 -17.47
N SER A 274 3.06 20.48 -16.88
CA SER A 274 4.23 21.08 -17.52
C SER A 274 5.47 20.31 -17.07
N TYR A 275 6.10 19.63 -18.02
CA TYR A 275 7.33 18.85 -17.83
C TYR A 275 7.24 17.85 -16.65
N PRO A 276 6.35 16.85 -16.69
CA PRO A 276 6.25 15.87 -15.61
C PRO A 276 7.54 15.05 -15.50
N TYR A 277 8.22 15.12 -14.35
CA TYR A 277 9.52 14.47 -14.11
C TYR A 277 9.41 13.15 -13.36
N GLY A 278 8.31 12.92 -12.64
CA GLY A 278 8.16 11.77 -11.78
C GLY A 278 6.70 11.36 -11.70
N VAL A 279 6.48 10.06 -11.55
CA VAL A 279 5.17 9.49 -11.31
C VAL A 279 5.30 8.33 -10.32
N ILE A 280 4.38 8.25 -9.37
CA ILE A 280 4.15 7.06 -8.54
C ILE A 280 2.67 6.81 -8.39
N VAL A 281 2.33 5.58 -8.01
CA VAL A 281 0.96 5.19 -7.69
C VAL A 281 0.95 4.53 -6.32
N ASP A 282 0.04 4.97 -5.45
CA ASP A 282 -0.13 4.34 -4.14
C ASP A 282 -1.01 3.07 -4.21
N HIS A 283 -1.11 2.36 -3.10
CA HIS A 283 -1.90 1.14 -2.96
C HIS A 283 -3.42 1.35 -3.13
N LEU A 284 -3.90 2.59 -3.16
CA LEU A 284 -5.30 2.95 -3.44
C LEU A 284 -5.50 3.32 -4.92
N GLY A 285 -4.45 3.24 -5.74
CA GLY A 285 -4.49 3.62 -7.15
C GLY A 285 -4.41 5.14 -7.39
N GLN A 286 -4.05 5.94 -6.37
CA GLN A 286 -3.88 7.38 -6.55
C GLN A 286 -2.54 7.65 -7.22
N ILE A 287 -2.57 8.45 -8.29
CA ILE A 287 -1.42 8.76 -9.13
C ILE A 287 -0.86 10.11 -8.71
N TYR A 288 0.38 10.14 -8.23
CA TYR A 288 1.07 11.37 -7.88
C TYR A 288 2.07 11.70 -8.97
N VAL A 289 2.04 12.94 -9.44
CA VAL A 289 2.91 13.42 -10.52
C VAL A 289 3.73 14.59 -9.99
N ALA A 290 5.04 14.52 -10.19
CA ALA A 290 5.94 15.65 -10.02
C ALA A 290 5.81 16.54 -11.27
N ASP A 291 4.89 17.50 -11.19
CA ASP A 291 4.57 18.46 -12.24
C ASP A 291 5.60 19.60 -12.22
N ALA A 292 6.81 19.26 -12.71
CA ALA A 292 8.03 19.95 -12.36
C ALA A 292 8.07 21.40 -12.86
N GLY A 293 7.59 21.63 -14.09
CA GLY A 293 7.47 22.96 -14.69
C GLY A 293 6.48 23.87 -13.96
N ASN A 294 5.50 23.29 -13.26
CA ASN A 294 4.55 24.02 -12.41
C ASN A 294 4.97 24.07 -10.94
N HIS A 295 6.14 23.52 -10.58
CA HIS A 295 6.71 23.54 -9.23
C HIS A 295 5.74 23.01 -8.16
N ARG A 296 5.06 21.90 -8.48
CA ARG A 296 4.07 21.28 -7.62
C ARG A 296 4.10 19.76 -7.73
N VAL A 297 3.50 19.12 -6.73
CA VAL A 297 3.05 17.73 -6.82
C VAL A 297 1.54 17.74 -6.87
N ILE A 298 0.98 17.04 -7.84
CA ILE A 298 -0.45 16.99 -8.10
C ILE A 298 -0.88 15.53 -8.21
N ARG A 299 -2.03 15.22 -7.60
CA ARG A 299 -2.59 13.88 -7.45
C ARG A 299 -3.82 13.74 -8.34
N TRP A 300 -3.93 12.62 -9.05
CA TRP A 300 -5.14 12.19 -9.75
C TRP A 300 -5.65 10.90 -9.16
N ARG A 301 -6.97 10.78 -9.00
CA ARG A 301 -7.61 9.49 -8.78
C ARG A 301 -7.97 8.85 -10.12
N GLU A 302 -8.05 7.53 -10.13
CA GLU A 302 -8.40 6.80 -11.34
C GLU A 302 -9.76 7.27 -11.89
N GLY A 303 -9.79 7.63 -13.18
CA GLY A 303 -10.99 8.12 -13.87
C GLY A 303 -11.29 9.61 -13.72
N GLU A 304 -10.58 10.34 -12.85
CA GLU A 304 -10.76 11.78 -12.72
C GLU A 304 -10.15 12.55 -13.90
N LYS A 305 -10.80 13.65 -14.28
CA LYS A 305 -10.38 14.50 -15.42
C LYS A 305 -9.45 15.64 -15.01
N GLU A 306 -9.33 15.90 -13.72
CA GLU A 306 -8.53 16.95 -13.12
C GLU A 306 -7.87 16.44 -11.85
N GLY A 307 -6.72 17.00 -11.52
CA GLY A 307 -5.95 16.63 -10.34
C GLY A 307 -6.16 17.61 -9.20
N GLU A 308 -5.59 17.25 -8.06
CA GLU A 308 -5.59 18.03 -6.85
C GLU A 308 -4.14 18.34 -6.44
N VAL A 309 -3.81 19.62 -6.26
CA VAL A 309 -2.48 20.00 -5.79
C VAL A 309 -2.33 19.53 -4.35
N VAL A 310 -1.36 18.64 -4.11
CA VAL A 310 -1.10 18.10 -2.77
C VAL A 310 0.09 18.77 -2.09
N VAL A 311 1.08 19.26 -2.87
CA VAL A 311 2.27 19.95 -2.36
C VAL A 311 2.74 21.01 -3.35
N GLY A 312 3.17 22.17 -2.86
CA GLY A 312 3.76 23.22 -3.70
C GLY A 312 2.72 24.05 -4.47
N GLY A 313 3.10 24.54 -5.66
CA GLY A 313 2.25 25.39 -6.50
C GLY A 313 2.24 26.88 -6.14
N ASN A 314 3.03 27.30 -5.15
CA ASN A 314 3.17 28.71 -4.73
C ASN A 314 4.31 29.44 -5.47
N GLY A 315 4.55 29.05 -6.72
CA GLY A 315 5.64 29.54 -7.55
C GLY A 315 7.01 28.93 -7.22
N LEU A 316 7.98 29.25 -8.08
CA LEU A 316 9.38 28.89 -7.94
C LEU A 316 10.00 29.58 -6.72
N GLY A 317 10.73 28.84 -5.88
CA GLY A 317 11.55 29.45 -4.85
C GLY A 317 12.05 28.49 -3.78
N ASN A 318 12.53 29.05 -2.68
CA ASN A 318 13.16 28.34 -1.56
C ASN A 318 12.40 28.48 -0.23
N LYS A 319 11.21 29.10 -0.24
CA LYS A 319 10.35 29.14 0.95
C LYS A 319 9.80 27.74 1.24
N SER A 320 9.43 27.48 2.49
CA SER A 320 8.84 26.20 2.91
C SER A 320 7.56 25.80 2.16
N SER A 321 6.85 26.77 1.57
CA SER A 321 5.65 26.54 0.76
C SER A 321 5.91 26.42 -0.75
N GLN A 322 7.17 26.55 -1.19
CA GLN A 322 7.59 26.55 -2.59
C GLN A 322 8.40 25.31 -2.93
N LEU A 323 8.32 24.90 -4.18
CA LEU A 323 9.18 23.86 -4.75
C LEU A 323 9.99 24.45 -5.91
N ASN A 324 11.04 23.74 -6.30
CA ASN A 324 11.85 24.06 -7.46
C ASN A 324 12.09 22.78 -8.24
N PHE A 325 11.39 22.63 -9.37
CA PHE A 325 11.42 21.45 -10.26
C PHE A 325 11.46 20.12 -9.48
N PRO A 326 10.38 19.74 -8.76
CA PRO A 326 10.32 18.43 -8.12
C PRO A 326 10.57 17.33 -9.16
N HIS A 327 11.43 16.35 -8.82
CA HIS A 327 11.95 15.37 -9.78
C HIS A 327 11.35 13.97 -9.58
N TRP A 328 11.86 13.23 -8.60
CA TRP A 328 11.56 11.81 -8.43
C TRP A 328 10.92 11.57 -7.08
N PHE A 329 10.27 10.42 -6.98
CA PHE A 329 9.70 9.93 -5.74
C PHE A 329 10.54 8.74 -5.24
N ILE A 330 10.50 8.52 -3.93
CA ILE A 330 11.01 7.31 -3.26
C ILE A 330 9.85 6.84 -2.38
N ILE A 331 9.53 5.54 -2.43
CA ILE A 331 8.47 4.92 -1.62
C ILE A 331 9.12 3.99 -0.61
#